data_AF-A0A953U2B4-F1
#
_entry.id   AF-A0A953U2B4-F1
#
_cell.length_a   1.000
_cell.length_b   1.000
_cell.length_c   1.000
_cell.angle_alpha   90.00
_cell.angle_beta   90.00
_cell.angle_gamma   90.00
#
_symmetry.space_group_name_H-M   'P 1'
#
loop_
_entity.id
_entity.type
_entity.pdbx_description
1 polymer ?
#
loop_
_entity_poly.entity_id
_entity_poly.type
_entity_poly.pdbx_seq_one_letter_code
_entity_poly.pdbx_strand_id
1 'polypeptide(L)'
;MIDAIPRLGDIIDDYCPRCRLLLNHAVASLVDGKVVKVVCQTCHSEHPYKNAEVPEKKKKPARAALFSQVLAKAPAEAEEEPPAEEAPAPPPPPPPEKKKKASPPARYISRHKTRPPRGGR
;
A
#
# COMPACT_ATOMS: atom_id res chain seq x y z
N MET A 1 -27.60 27.04 5.83
CA MET A 1 -26.68 25.90 5.75
C MET A 1 -27.54 24.69 6.03
N ILE A 2 -27.88 23.93 4.99
CA ILE A 2 -28.83 22.82 5.11
C ILE A 2 -28.00 21.60 5.53
N ASP A 3 -27.80 21.44 6.83
CA ASP A 3 -27.39 20.16 7.40
C ASP A 3 -28.61 19.22 7.35
N ALA A 4 -28.91 18.75 6.13
CA ALA A 4 -30.04 17.89 5.86
C ALA A 4 -29.78 16.48 6.35
N ILE A 5 -30.81 15.92 6.98
CA ILE A 5 -30.95 14.48 7.17
C ILE A 5 -30.64 13.79 5.83
N PRO A 6 -29.68 12.86 5.78
CA PRO A 6 -29.27 12.22 4.55
C PRO A 6 -30.46 11.49 3.92
N ARG A 7 -30.71 11.77 2.65
CA ARG A 7 -31.75 11.15 1.82
C ARG A 7 -31.12 10.06 0.95
N LEU A 8 -31.97 9.16 0.45
CA LEU A 8 -31.55 8.19 -0.54
C LEU A 8 -31.07 8.92 -1.80
N GLY A 9 -29.93 8.50 -2.33
CA GLY A 9 -29.32 9.14 -3.50
C GLY A 9 -28.47 10.37 -3.21
N ASP A 10 -28.43 10.89 -1.97
CA ASP A 10 -27.51 11.97 -1.62
C ASP A 10 -26.05 11.54 -1.84
N ILE A 11 -25.22 12.50 -2.23
CA ILE A 11 -23.80 12.27 -2.51
C ILE A 11 -23.02 12.48 -1.22
N ILE A 12 -22.30 11.45 -0.79
CA ILE A 12 -21.47 11.43 0.42
C ILE A 12 -20.11 10.83 0.09
N ASP A 13 -19.04 11.38 0.67
CA ASP A 13 -17.71 10.81 0.56
C ASP A 13 -17.52 9.60 1.51
N ASP A 14 -17.02 8.49 0.97
CA ASP A 14 -16.68 7.29 1.77
C ASP A 14 -15.47 6.55 1.18
N TYR A 15 -14.90 5.64 1.97
CA TYR A 15 -13.80 4.79 1.54
C TYR A 15 -14.29 3.57 0.76
N CYS A 16 -14.04 3.55 -0.54
CA CYS A 16 -14.38 2.42 -1.38
C CYS A 16 -13.36 1.26 -1.18
N PRO A 17 -13.77 0.05 -0.77
CA PRO A 17 -12.86 -1.10 -0.64
C PRO A 17 -12.34 -1.60 -2.00
N ARG A 18 -13.07 -1.35 -3.09
CA ARG A 18 -12.68 -1.71 -4.45
C ARG A 18 -11.66 -0.71 -5.02
N CYS A 19 -11.96 0.59 -4.96
CA CYS A 19 -11.05 1.63 -5.47
C CYS A 19 -9.88 1.94 -4.51
N ARG A 20 -10.01 1.62 -3.23
CA ARG A 20 -9.06 1.92 -2.15
C ARG A 20 -8.79 3.43 -1.98
N LEU A 21 -9.78 4.25 -2.29
CA LEU A 21 -9.73 5.71 -2.28
C LEU A 21 -10.97 6.26 -1.57
N LEU A 22 -10.85 7.47 -1.02
CA LEU A 22 -11.98 8.29 -0.62
C LEU A 22 -12.57 8.94 -1.88
N LEU A 23 -13.83 8.64 -2.16
CA LEU A 23 -14.52 9.09 -3.38
C LEU A 23 -15.99 9.37 -3.07
N ASN A 24 -16.66 10.02 -4.02
CA ASN A 24 -18.11 10.23 -3.98
C ASN A 24 -18.87 8.90 -4.09
N HIS A 25 -19.79 8.67 -3.16
CA HIS A 25 -20.75 7.57 -3.15
C HIS A 25 -22.17 8.14 -3.10
N ALA A 26 -23.16 7.40 -3.63
CA ALA A 26 -24.57 7.69 -3.37
C ALA A 26 -25.09 6.83 -2.21
N VAL A 27 -25.94 7.42 -1.37
CA VAL A 27 -26.66 6.70 -0.30
C VAL A 27 -27.61 5.67 -0.93
N ALA A 28 -27.33 4.39 -0.70
CA ALA A 28 -28.12 3.29 -1.24
C ALA A 28 -29.22 2.84 -0.28
N SER A 29 -28.96 2.91 1.03
CA SER A 29 -29.93 2.53 2.06
C SER A 29 -29.73 3.29 3.36
N LEU A 30 -30.85 3.60 4.01
CA LEU A 30 -30.95 4.27 5.30
C LEU A 30 -31.71 3.35 6.27
N VAL A 31 -31.26 3.25 7.52
CA VAL A 31 -31.96 2.58 8.62
C VAL A 31 -31.95 3.52 9.82
N ASP A 32 -33.12 3.77 10.41
CA ASP A 32 -33.30 4.70 11.54
C ASP A 32 -32.68 6.09 11.28
N GLY A 33 -32.74 6.56 10.03
CA GLY A 33 -32.15 7.83 9.60
C GLY A 33 -30.62 7.83 9.45
N LYS A 34 -29.97 6.68 9.58
CA LYS A 34 -28.51 6.51 9.40
C LYS A 34 -28.19 5.78 8.11
N VAL A 35 -27.12 6.20 7.43
CA VAL A 35 -26.65 5.57 6.20
C VAL A 35 -26.03 4.20 6.52
N VAL A 36 -26.53 3.13 5.91
CA VAL A 36 -26.04 1.76 6.14
C VAL A 36 -25.21 1.26 4.97
N LYS A 37 -25.67 1.49 3.74
CA LYS A 37 -24.94 1.12 2.51
C LYS A 37 -24.85 2.28 1.55
N VAL A 38 -23.75 2.29 0.81
CA VAL A 38 -23.44 3.28 -0.21
C VAL A 38 -22.99 2.60 -1.50
N VAL A 39 -23.23 3.26 -2.64
CA VAL A 39 -22.78 2.83 -3.97
C VAL A 39 -21.72 3.79 -4.47
N CYS A 40 -20.54 3.29 -4.81
CA CYS A 40 -19.45 4.11 -5.35
C CYS A 40 -19.79 4.64 -6.74
N GLN A 41 -19.70 5.96 -6.97
CA GLN A 41 -19.97 6.57 -8.28
C GLN A 41 -18.91 6.28 -9.34
N THR A 42 -17.76 5.71 -8.94
CA THR A 42 -16.67 5.37 -9.87
C THR A 42 -16.70 3.91 -10.29
N CYS A 43 -16.81 2.98 -9.34
CA CYS A 43 -16.78 1.54 -9.63
C CYS A 43 -18.13 0.84 -9.49
N HIS A 44 -19.17 1.55 -9.06
CA HIS A 44 -20.55 1.05 -8.92
C HIS A 44 -20.70 -0.18 -8.01
N SER A 45 -19.71 -0.44 -7.15
CA SER A 45 -19.84 -1.49 -6.14
C SER A 45 -20.54 -0.98 -4.89
N GLU A 46 -21.47 -1.76 -4.38
CA GLU A 46 -22.13 -1.51 -3.09
C GLU A 46 -21.24 -1.98 -1.93
N HIS A 47 -21.16 -1.18 -0.87
CA HIS A 47 -20.53 -1.59 0.38
C HIS A 47 -21.16 -0.90 1.60
N PRO A 48 -20.93 -1.42 2.81
CA PRO A 48 -21.33 -0.73 4.04
C PRO A 48 -20.63 0.63 4.14
N TYR A 49 -21.35 1.62 4.67
CA TYR A 49 -20.80 2.94 4.93
C TYR A 49 -19.73 2.88 6.03
N LYS A 50 -18.56 3.48 5.79
CA LYS A 50 -17.43 3.46 6.73
C LYS A 50 -17.16 4.83 7.38
N ASN A 51 -18.14 5.73 7.39
CA ASN A 51 -18.02 7.05 8.01
C ASN A 51 -16.83 7.88 7.48
N ALA A 52 -16.46 7.68 6.21
CA ALA A 52 -15.26 8.28 5.61
C ALA A 52 -13.93 7.94 6.34
N GLU A 53 -13.92 6.93 7.21
CA GLU A 53 -12.72 6.51 7.91
C GLU A 53 -11.87 5.64 6.99
N VAL A 54 -10.67 6.14 6.69
CA VAL A 54 -9.64 5.32 6.06
C VAL A 54 -9.10 4.39 7.14
N PRO A 55 -9.14 3.05 6.94
CA PRO A 55 -8.62 2.14 7.94
C PRO A 55 -7.16 2.46 8.20
N GLU A 56 -6.82 2.66 9.49
CA GLU A 56 -5.45 2.91 9.88
C GLU A 56 -4.55 1.78 9.39
N LYS A 57 -3.50 2.16 8.66
CA LYS A 57 -2.47 1.21 8.26
C LYS A 57 -1.75 0.80 9.54
N LYS A 58 -2.14 -0.32 10.14
CA LYS A 58 -1.42 -0.95 11.24
C LYS A 58 0.07 -0.96 10.88
N LYS A 59 0.87 -0.21 11.65
CA LYS A 59 2.32 -0.13 11.44
C LYS A 59 2.85 -1.55 11.60
N LYS A 60 3.30 -2.15 10.50
CA LYS A 60 4.00 -3.44 10.55
C LYS A 60 5.22 -3.24 11.46
N PRO A 61 5.62 -4.25 12.26
CA PRO A 61 6.86 -4.17 13.03
C PRO A 61 7.99 -3.77 12.08
N ALA A 62 8.83 -2.85 12.53
CA ALA A 62 9.95 -2.36 11.75
C ALA A 62 10.71 -3.56 11.18
N ARG A 63 11.14 -3.49 9.92
CA ARG A 63 11.81 -4.61 9.24
C ARG A 63 12.94 -5.20 10.10
N ALA A 64 13.67 -4.36 10.83
CA ALA A 64 14.69 -4.77 11.78
C ALA A 64 14.19 -5.79 12.83
N ALA A 65 13.02 -5.56 13.45
CA ALA A 65 12.44 -6.47 14.43
C ALA A 65 12.03 -7.82 13.81
N LEU A 66 11.58 -7.82 12.55
CA LEU A 66 11.28 -9.07 11.82
C LEU A 66 12.55 -9.85 11.50
N PHE A 67 13.63 -9.16 11.10
CA PHE A 67 14.92 -9.80 10.85
C PHE A 67 15.51 -10.43 12.11
N SER A 68 15.45 -9.74 13.25
CA SER A 68 15.90 -10.30 14.54
C SER A 68 15.13 -11.55 14.94
N GLN A 69 13.82 -11.60 14.70
CA GLN A 69 12.99 -12.78 15.01
C GLN A 69 13.30 -13.98 14.11
N VAL A 70 13.60 -13.75 12.83
CA VAL A 70 13.99 -14.82 11.90
C VAL A 70 15.38 -15.34 12.24
N LEU A 71 16.33 -14.45 12.55
CA LEU A 71 17.68 -14.83 12.97
C LEU A 71 17.67 -15.62 14.28
N ALA A 72 16.83 -15.23 15.26
CA ALA A 72 16.70 -15.95 16.52
C ALA A 72 15.99 -17.32 16.40
N LYS A 73 15.30 -17.57 15.29
CA LYS A 73 14.57 -18.83 15.04
C LYS A 73 15.26 -19.74 14.03
N ALA A 74 16.38 -19.30 13.46
CA ALA A 74 17.24 -20.16 12.65
C ALA A 74 17.99 -21.13 13.59
N PRO A 75 18.00 -22.45 13.31
CA PRO A 75 18.80 -23.39 14.08
C PRO A 75 20.29 -23.09 13.89
N ALA A 76 21.01 -22.98 15.00
CA ALA A 76 22.45 -22.89 15.03
C ALA A 76 23.04 -24.28 14.76
N GLU A 77 23.28 -24.59 13.49
CA GLU A 77 24.24 -25.62 13.09
C GLU A 77 25.25 -24.96 12.15
N ALA A 78 26.22 -24.29 12.77
CA ALA A 78 27.59 -24.11 12.28
C ALA A 78 28.37 -23.25 13.30
N GLU A 79 28.54 -23.76 14.52
CA GLU A 79 29.69 -23.39 15.35
C GLU A 79 30.50 -24.67 15.57
N GLU A 80 31.62 -24.78 14.86
CA GLU A 80 32.77 -25.56 15.30
C GLU A 80 33.98 -24.59 15.27
N GLU A 81 34.66 -24.52 16.40
CA GLU A 81 35.66 -23.53 16.83
C GLU A 81 37.05 -23.71 16.14
N PRO A 82 38.01 -22.77 16.32
CA PRO A 82 39.04 -22.39 15.34
C PRO A 82 40.41 -23.09 15.52
N PRO A 83 41.37 -22.85 14.62
CA PRO A 83 42.77 -22.79 15.04
C PRO A 83 43.54 -21.54 14.54
N ALA A 84 44.28 -20.96 15.49
CA ALA A 84 45.66 -20.46 15.46
C ALA A 84 46.19 -19.57 14.29
N GLU A 85 46.55 -18.33 14.67
CA GLU A 85 47.72 -17.49 14.30
C GLU A 85 48.57 -17.84 13.05
N GLU A 86 48.64 -16.94 12.06
CA GLU A 86 49.82 -16.09 11.74
C GLU A 86 49.62 -15.20 10.48
N ALA A 87 50.36 -14.07 10.47
CA ALA A 87 50.62 -13.07 9.41
C ALA A 87 49.67 -11.84 9.29
N PRO A 88 50.19 -10.60 9.48
CA PRO A 88 49.39 -9.38 9.34
C PRO A 88 49.01 -9.14 7.88
N ALA A 89 47.70 -9.13 7.61
CA ALA A 89 47.15 -8.77 6.32
C ALA A 89 47.49 -7.31 5.96
N PRO A 90 47.88 -7.02 4.70
CA PRO A 90 48.06 -5.64 4.24
C PRO A 90 46.74 -4.85 4.38
N PRO A 91 46.80 -3.52 4.60
CA PRO A 91 45.61 -2.73 4.86
C PRO A 91 44.60 -2.86 3.71
N PRO A 92 43.29 -2.94 4.03
CA PRO A 92 42.26 -3.10 3.02
C PRO A 92 42.28 -1.89 2.06
N PRO A 93 42.12 -2.11 0.75
CA PRO A 93 42.01 -1.00 -0.20
C PRO A 93 40.78 -0.15 0.16
N PRO A 94 40.82 1.17 -0.09
CA PRO A 94 39.70 2.06 0.23
C PRO A 94 38.44 1.59 -0.50
N PRO A 95 37.26 1.67 0.14
CA PRO A 95 36.01 1.24 -0.46
C PRO A 95 35.78 2.00 -1.77
N PRO A 96 35.41 1.32 -2.87
CA PRO A 96 35.19 2.01 -4.13
C PRO A 96 34.05 3.01 -3.97
N GLU A 97 34.34 4.28 -4.24
CA GLU A 97 33.35 5.34 -4.26
C GLU A 97 32.23 4.96 -5.23
N LYS A 98 31.06 4.66 -4.68
CA LYS A 98 29.86 4.35 -5.45
C LYS A 98 29.44 5.62 -6.18
N LYS A 99 29.87 5.76 -7.43
CA LYS A 99 29.33 6.75 -8.36
C LYS A 99 27.81 6.59 -8.39
N LYS A 100 27.10 7.54 -7.80
CA LYS A 100 25.63 7.61 -7.85
C LYS A 100 25.24 7.79 -9.31
N LYS A 101 24.79 6.73 -9.96
CA LYS A 101 24.18 6.83 -11.29
C LYS A 101 22.90 7.65 -11.13
N ALA A 102 22.76 8.70 -11.93
CA ALA A 102 21.57 9.53 -11.95
C ALA A 102 20.34 8.64 -12.18
N SER A 103 19.32 8.80 -11.33
CA SER A 103 18.05 8.11 -11.50
C SER A 103 17.42 8.53 -12.84
N PRO A 104 16.84 7.60 -13.62
CA PRO A 104 16.15 7.96 -14.84
C PRO A 104 15.00 8.94 -14.52
N PRO A 105 14.71 9.91 -15.41
CA PRO A 105 13.64 10.87 -15.18
C PRO A 105 12.30 10.14 -15.05
N ALA A 106 11.41 10.71 -14.25
CA ALA A 106 10.07 10.15 -14.01
C ALA A 106 9.38 9.89 -15.35
N ARG A 107 9.05 8.62 -15.63
CA ARG A 107 8.20 8.27 -16.77
C ARG A 107 6.81 8.80 -16.49
N TYR A 108 6.45 9.89 -17.14
CA TYR A 108 5.08 10.39 -17.16
C TYR A 108 4.19 9.29 -17.72
N ILE A 109 3.25 8.80 -16.92
CA ILE A 109 2.22 7.87 -17.35
C ILE A 109 1.38 8.62 -18.40
N SER A 110 1.62 8.33 -19.68
CA SER A 110 0.77 8.81 -20.76
C SER A 110 -0.60 8.17 -20.60
N ARG A 111 -1.48 8.85 -19.85
CA ARG A 111 -2.89 8.53 -19.81
C ARG A 111 -3.43 8.80 -21.22
N HIS A 112 -3.99 7.77 -21.83
CA HIS A 112 -4.67 7.80 -23.13
C HIS A 112 -3.79 7.69 -24.39
N LYS A 113 -3.09 6.56 -24.56
CA LYS A 113 -2.95 5.95 -25.89
C LYS A 113 -3.94 4.79 -25.98
N THR A 114 -5.12 5.15 -26.49
CA THR A 114 -6.20 4.32 -27.02
C THR A 114 -5.91 2.81 -27.13
N ARG A 115 -6.71 2.01 -26.42
CA ARG A 115 -6.84 0.56 -26.64
C ARG A 115 -7.20 0.34 -28.12
N PRO A 116 -6.39 -0.37 -28.93
CA PRO A 116 -6.78 -0.67 -30.30
C PRO A 116 -8.03 -1.56 -30.30
N PRO A 117 -8.93 -1.45 -31.31
CA PRO A 117 -10.08 -2.33 -31.40
C PRO A 117 -9.58 -3.77 -31.52
N ARG A 118 -10.15 -4.68 -30.71
CA ARG A 118 -9.87 -6.11 -30.88
C ARG A 118 -10.50 -6.52 -32.23
N GLY A 119 -9.64 -6.75 -33.21
CA GLY A 119 -10.02 -7.22 -34.54
C GLY A 119 -10.90 -8.46 -34.45
N GLY A 120 -11.98 -8.44 -35.24
CA GLY A 120 -12.96 -9.50 -35.30
C GLY A 120 -12.44 -10.81 -35.90
N ARG A 121 -13.24 -11.84 -35.68
CA ARG A 121 -13.46 -12.96 -36.60
C ARG A 121 -14.95 -12.99 -36.89
#